data_AF-A0A959VTG5-F1
#
_entry.id   AF-A0A959VTG5-F1
#
_cell.length_a   1.000
_cell.length_b   1.000
_cell.length_c   1.000
_cell.angle_alpha   90.00
_cell.angle_beta   90.00
_cell.angle_gamma   90.00
#
_symmetry.space_group_name_H-M   'P 1'
#
loop_
_entity.id
_entity.type
_entity.pdbx_description
1 polymer ?
#
loop_
_entity_poly.entity_id
_entity_poly.type
_entity_poly.pdbx_seq_one_letter_code
_entity_poly.pdbx_strand_id
1 'polypeptide(L)'
;MFQYSMLRSPLTTDGLRAARILMLLAALAAALLLATSPLAEAKSTKRIELGARNINTLKPNCGKDFSRDCTVEGKITAFQSLSARYPGRNFVVPFNGKLVAWSISLSRPTRVDVDSNGAQLPFFNALFGTPSQAGVSILRQVEKRKKGGPKFKLVRKSEVKILNPYFGSKVTFAVEPPLNVFEGNVVALTIPTWAPALWKPKACNSTAFEPGILNPVACDRAEESFTWRGSRVPQDDPPTCGLTDASGNITDQLEKSAPQTRINSTRRYGCYYGSNVLLYSALIVGR
;
A
#
# COMPACT_ATOMS: atom_id res chain seq x y z
N MET A 1 93.42 -9.55 -27.08
CA MET A 1 92.62 -10.17 -28.16
C MET A 1 91.47 -10.92 -27.51
N PHE A 2 90.30 -10.30 -27.34
CA PHE A 2 89.05 -10.98 -26.98
C PHE A 2 87.90 -10.25 -27.66
N GLN A 3 87.29 -10.94 -28.61
CA GLN A 3 86.25 -10.47 -29.50
C GLN A 3 84.90 -10.96 -28.93
N TYR A 4 84.01 -10.03 -28.56
CA TYR A 4 82.66 -10.36 -28.08
C TYR A 4 81.79 -10.77 -29.27
N SER A 5 81.40 -12.06 -29.32
CA SER A 5 80.37 -12.56 -30.24
C SER A 5 78.99 -12.25 -29.69
N MET A 6 78.25 -11.36 -30.37
CA MET A 6 76.81 -11.20 -30.18
C MET A 6 76.07 -12.32 -30.92
N LEU A 7 75.35 -13.18 -30.21
CA LEU A 7 74.35 -14.07 -30.79
C LEU A 7 72.96 -13.48 -30.57
N ARG A 8 72.38 -12.93 -31.64
CA ARG A 8 70.94 -12.67 -31.75
C ARG A 8 70.21 -14.00 -31.93
N SER A 9 69.34 -14.36 -30.99
CA SER A 9 68.38 -15.46 -31.19
C SER A 9 67.24 -15.02 -32.11
N PRO A 10 66.82 -15.84 -33.09
CA PRO A 10 65.66 -15.55 -33.93
C PRO A 10 64.38 -15.82 -33.13
N LEU A 11 63.54 -14.79 -33.00
CA LEU A 11 62.14 -14.96 -32.59
C LEU A 11 61.42 -15.70 -33.72
N THR A 12 61.19 -16.99 -33.54
CA THR A 12 60.42 -17.82 -34.45
C THR A 12 58.95 -17.41 -34.40
N THR A 13 58.33 -17.28 -35.58
CA THR A 13 56.94 -16.88 -35.82
C THR A 13 55.89 -17.73 -35.10
N ASP A 14 56.26 -18.93 -34.61
CA ASP A 14 55.37 -19.83 -33.89
C ASP A 14 55.08 -19.38 -32.45
N GLY A 15 56.02 -18.69 -31.80
CA GLY A 15 55.82 -18.16 -30.44
C GLY A 15 54.73 -17.07 -30.37
N LEU A 16 54.61 -16.27 -31.44
CA LEU A 16 53.59 -15.23 -31.56
C LEU A 16 52.17 -15.78 -31.76
N ARG A 17 52.03 -16.95 -32.39
CA ARG A 17 50.72 -17.62 -32.53
C ARG A 17 50.28 -18.25 -31.22
N ALA A 18 51.18 -18.90 -30.49
CA ALA A 18 50.90 -19.45 -29.17
C ALA A 18 50.50 -18.36 -28.15
N ALA A 19 51.20 -17.22 -28.15
CA ALA A 19 50.88 -16.09 -27.26
C ALA A 19 49.50 -15.48 -27.54
N ARG A 20 49.09 -15.38 -28.81
CA ARG A 20 47.76 -14.86 -29.18
C ARG A 20 46.63 -15.79 -28.78
N ILE A 21 46.83 -17.11 -28.91
CA ILE A 21 45.85 -18.12 -28.48
C ILE A 21 45.69 -18.09 -26.95
N LEU A 22 46.79 -17.97 -26.20
CA LEU A 22 46.76 -17.84 -24.74
C LEU A 22 46.05 -16.56 -24.27
N MET A 23 46.26 -15.43 -24.95
CA MET A 23 45.54 -14.19 -24.62
C MET A 23 44.04 -14.26 -24.93
N LEU A 24 43.66 -14.90 -26.04
CA LEU A 24 42.24 -15.12 -26.37
C LEU A 24 41.54 -16.04 -25.37
N LEU A 25 42.21 -17.11 -24.92
CA LEU A 25 41.67 -18.01 -23.91
C LEU A 25 41.56 -17.32 -22.53
N ALA A 26 42.53 -16.49 -22.15
CA ALA A 26 42.46 -15.71 -20.91
C ALA A 26 41.33 -14.67 -20.96
N ALA A 27 41.13 -13.99 -22.09
CA ALA A 27 40.03 -13.04 -22.27
C ALA A 27 38.65 -13.73 -22.25
N LEU A 28 38.54 -14.91 -22.86
CA LEU A 28 37.30 -15.70 -22.85
C LEU A 28 36.98 -16.21 -21.44
N ALA A 29 37.99 -16.69 -20.70
CA ALA A 29 37.84 -17.11 -19.30
C ALA A 29 37.42 -15.93 -18.40
N ALA A 30 37.99 -14.74 -18.59
CA ALA A 30 37.58 -13.54 -17.87
C ALA A 30 36.13 -13.11 -18.20
N ALA A 31 35.70 -13.24 -19.46
CA ALA A 31 34.32 -12.96 -19.87
C ALA A 31 33.31 -13.97 -19.29
N LEU A 32 33.68 -15.25 -19.20
CA LEU A 32 32.87 -16.29 -18.56
C LEU A 32 32.74 -16.09 -17.04
N LEU A 33 33.77 -15.54 -16.38
CA LEU A 33 33.73 -15.21 -14.96
C LEU A 33 32.83 -13.99 -14.65
N LEU A 34 32.68 -13.04 -15.57
CA LEU A 34 31.77 -11.89 -15.39
C LEU A 34 30.29 -12.27 -15.61
N ALA A 35 30.01 -13.27 -16.45
CA ALA A 35 28.65 -13.75 -16.73
C ALA A 35 28.03 -14.58 -15.59
N THR A 36 28.83 -14.99 -14.61
CA THR A 36 28.40 -15.83 -13.46
C THR A 36 28.39 -15.08 -12.14
N SER A 37 28.44 -13.75 -12.18
CA SER A 37 28.17 -12.91 -11.01
C SER A 37 26.83 -13.37 -10.41
N PRO A 38 26.79 -13.94 -9.20
CA PRO A 38 25.50 -14.17 -8.56
C PRO A 38 24.85 -12.80 -8.45
N LEU A 39 23.68 -12.62 -9.07
CA LEU A 39 22.76 -11.58 -8.62
C LEU A 39 22.70 -11.78 -7.11
N ALA A 40 23.15 -10.78 -6.35
CA ALA A 40 23.02 -10.79 -4.91
C ALA A 40 21.53 -10.82 -4.60
N GLU A 41 20.97 -12.02 -4.58
CA GLU A 41 19.64 -12.30 -4.12
C GLU A 41 19.73 -12.08 -2.62
N ALA A 42 19.45 -10.85 -2.20
CA ALA A 42 19.40 -10.45 -0.81
C ALA A 42 18.32 -11.30 -0.13
N LYS A 43 18.71 -12.49 0.32
CA LYS A 43 17.87 -13.48 0.95
C LYS A 43 17.60 -13.01 2.37
N SER A 44 16.83 -11.92 2.50
CA SER A 44 16.32 -11.48 3.79
C SER A 44 15.44 -12.59 4.34
N THR A 45 15.90 -13.24 5.41
CA THR A 45 15.18 -14.32 6.09
C THR A 45 13.91 -13.82 6.79
N LYS A 46 13.80 -12.51 7.02
CA LYS A 46 12.62 -11.86 7.58
C LYS A 46 11.80 -11.23 6.46
N ARG A 47 10.63 -11.79 6.17
CA ARG A 47 9.66 -11.24 5.22
C ARG A 47 8.28 -11.26 5.86
N ILE A 48 7.54 -10.17 5.72
CA ILE A 48 6.14 -10.11 6.15
C ILE A 48 5.33 -9.31 5.14
N GLU A 49 4.12 -9.78 4.87
CA GLU A 49 3.12 -9.02 4.12
C GLU A 49 1.97 -8.64 5.06
N LEU A 50 2.02 -7.39 5.54
CA LEU A 50 0.97 -6.82 6.40
C LEU A 50 -0.33 -6.76 5.61
N GLY A 51 -1.46 -7.12 6.21
CA GLY A 51 -2.78 -7.09 5.56
C GLY A 51 -3.06 -8.20 4.52
N ALA A 52 -2.10 -9.10 4.25
CA ALA A 52 -2.22 -10.14 3.22
C ALA A 52 -3.48 -11.02 3.37
N ARG A 53 -3.87 -11.36 4.61
CA ARG A 53 -5.06 -12.20 4.84
C ARG A 53 -6.33 -11.51 4.34
N ASN A 54 -6.54 -10.25 4.73
CA ASN A 54 -7.75 -9.49 4.39
C ASN A 54 -7.92 -9.37 2.88
N ILE A 55 -6.86 -8.98 2.16
CA ILE A 55 -6.89 -8.81 0.70
C ILE A 55 -7.08 -10.14 -0.07
N ASN A 56 -6.77 -11.28 0.57
CA ASN A 56 -6.94 -12.60 -0.04
C ASN A 56 -8.28 -13.26 0.29
N THR A 57 -8.95 -12.87 1.38
CA THR A 57 -10.22 -13.47 1.81
C THR A 57 -11.44 -12.60 1.58
N LEU A 58 -11.26 -11.27 1.51
CA LEU A 58 -12.35 -10.30 1.39
C LEU A 58 -12.34 -9.66 0.00
N LYS A 59 -13.52 -9.26 -0.47
CA LYS A 59 -13.70 -8.60 -1.77
C LYS A 59 -14.25 -7.19 -1.60
N PRO A 60 -13.67 -6.17 -2.27
CA PRO A 60 -14.15 -4.80 -2.16
C PRO A 60 -15.61 -4.71 -2.61
N ASN A 61 -16.32 -3.74 -2.06
CA ASN A 61 -17.70 -3.44 -2.39
C ASN A 61 -17.75 -2.58 -3.67
N CYS A 62 -18.92 -2.47 -4.29
CA CYS A 62 -19.19 -1.84 -5.60
C CYS A 62 -18.99 -2.74 -6.83
N GLY A 63 -19.59 -2.30 -7.93
CA GLY A 63 -19.78 -3.05 -9.16
C GLY A 63 -21.23 -3.48 -9.36
N LYS A 64 -21.43 -4.57 -10.09
CA LYS A 64 -22.75 -5.09 -10.46
C LYS A 64 -23.40 -5.96 -9.37
N ASP A 65 -22.68 -6.24 -8.29
CA ASP A 65 -23.20 -6.94 -7.12
C ASP A 65 -23.69 -5.89 -6.11
N PHE A 66 -25.00 -5.68 -6.08
CA PHE A 66 -25.69 -4.76 -5.17
C PHE A 66 -26.12 -5.44 -3.87
N SER A 67 -25.70 -6.69 -3.60
CA SER A 67 -26.02 -7.38 -2.34
C SER A 67 -25.35 -6.75 -1.12
N ARG A 68 -24.35 -5.87 -1.31
CA ARG A 68 -23.64 -5.11 -0.29
C ARG A 68 -23.55 -3.65 -0.70
N ASP A 69 -23.72 -2.75 0.26
CA ASP A 69 -23.62 -1.31 0.01
C ASP A 69 -22.28 -0.98 -0.66
N CYS A 70 -22.34 -0.23 -1.75
CA CYS A 70 -21.14 0.29 -2.41
C CYS A 70 -20.55 1.41 -1.55
N THR A 71 -19.33 1.19 -1.04
CA THR A 71 -18.63 2.16 -0.20
C THR A 71 -17.19 2.28 -0.68
N VAL A 72 -16.69 3.51 -0.72
CA VAL A 72 -15.30 3.82 -1.09
C VAL A 72 -14.71 4.77 -0.06
N GLU A 73 -13.38 4.75 0.04
CA GLU A 73 -12.67 5.75 0.83
C GLU A 73 -12.14 6.84 -0.07
N GLY A 74 -12.19 8.08 0.41
CA GLY A 74 -11.67 9.24 -0.30
C GLY A 74 -11.04 10.27 0.61
N LYS A 75 -10.08 11.01 0.07
CA LYS A 75 -9.34 12.12 0.70
C LYS A 75 -8.80 11.79 2.09
N ILE A 76 -8.03 10.70 2.21
CA ILE A 76 -7.61 10.18 3.52
C ILE A 76 -6.27 9.43 3.49
N THR A 77 -5.52 9.47 4.60
CA THR A 77 -4.48 8.49 4.91
C THR A 77 -4.96 7.61 6.05
N ALA A 78 -5.16 6.31 5.83
CA ALA A 78 -5.77 5.40 6.79
C ALA A 78 -5.05 4.06 6.90
N PHE A 79 -5.27 3.35 8.01
CA PHE A 79 -4.77 1.99 8.22
C PHE A 79 -5.72 1.16 9.07
N GLN A 80 -5.69 -0.16 8.86
CA GLN A 80 -6.46 -1.09 9.68
C GLN A 80 -5.85 -1.18 11.09
N SER A 81 -6.67 -0.92 12.11
CA SER A 81 -6.30 -1.06 13.52
C SER A 81 -6.58 -2.48 14.02
N LEU A 82 -7.84 -2.90 13.99
CA LEU A 82 -8.28 -4.24 14.38
C LEU A 82 -8.74 -5.03 13.16
N SER A 83 -8.46 -6.32 13.19
CA SER A 83 -9.06 -7.32 12.29
C SER A 83 -9.39 -8.54 13.14
N ALA A 84 -10.42 -9.31 12.76
CA ALA A 84 -11.05 -10.36 13.57
C ALA A 84 -10.11 -11.38 14.25
N ARG A 85 -8.84 -11.48 13.84
CA ARG A 85 -7.84 -12.39 14.46
C ARG A 85 -6.49 -11.75 14.79
N TYR A 86 -6.32 -10.44 14.60
CA TYR A 86 -5.07 -9.73 14.93
C TYR A 86 -5.39 -8.47 15.75
N PRO A 87 -5.27 -8.55 17.09
CA PRO A 87 -5.51 -7.40 17.95
C PRO A 87 -4.42 -6.34 17.74
N GLY A 88 -4.80 -5.21 17.13
CA GLY A 88 -4.11 -3.92 17.26
C GLY A 88 -2.81 -3.70 16.49
N ARG A 89 -2.35 -4.67 15.69
CA ARG A 89 -1.04 -4.58 15.00
C ARG A 89 -1.05 -4.93 13.49
N ASN A 90 -2.21 -4.94 12.82
CA ASN A 90 -2.33 -5.38 11.42
C ASN A 90 -1.36 -4.72 10.44
N PHE A 91 -1.08 -3.43 10.65
CA PHE A 91 -0.15 -2.65 9.82
C PHE A 91 1.02 -2.07 10.60
N VAL A 92 1.29 -2.60 11.80
CA VAL A 92 2.45 -2.20 12.61
C VAL A 92 3.65 -3.02 12.16
N VAL A 93 4.72 -2.33 11.78
CA VAL A 93 5.98 -2.92 11.35
C VAL A 93 6.63 -3.69 12.51
N PRO A 94 6.90 -5.01 12.36
CA PRO A 94 7.42 -5.83 13.46
C PRO A 94 8.95 -5.82 13.58
N PHE A 95 9.67 -5.33 12.56
CA PHE A 95 11.14 -5.27 12.56
C PHE A 95 11.65 -4.18 11.60
N ASN A 96 12.90 -3.77 11.79
CA ASN A 96 13.55 -2.82 10.89
C ASN A 96 13.78 -3.43 9.51
N GLY A 97 13.50 -2.69 8.44
CA GLY A 97 13.49 -3.24 7.09
C GLY A 97 13.25 -2.23 5.98
N LYS A 98 12.80 -2.75 4.84
CA LYS A 98 12.38 -1.99 3.66
C LYS A 98 10.96 -2.39 3.27
N LEU A 99 10.09 -1.42 3.05
CA LEU A 99 8.86 -1.62 2.30
C LEU A 99 9.22 -1.62 0.81
N VAL A 100 9.03 -2.77 0.16
CA VAL A 100 9.45 -3.01 -1.24
C VAL A 100 8.28 -3.08 -2.20
N ALA A 101 7.09 -3.43 -1.72
CA ALA A 101 5.88 -3.48 -2.53
C ALA A 101 4.64 -3.27 -1.67
N TRP A 102 3.54 -2.88 -2.30
CA TRP A 102 2.22 -2.89 -1.70
C TRP A 102 1.20 -3.37 -2.72
N SER A 103 0.13 -4.01 -2.23
CA SER A 103 -0.96 -4.47 -3.08
C SER A 103 -2.26 -3.81 -2.67
N ILE A 104 -3.20 -3.69 -3.60
CA ILE A 104 -4.55 -3.16 -3.34
C ILE A 104 -5.57 -3.96 -4.15
N SER A 105 -6.67 -4.33 -3.51
CA SER A 105 -7.80 -4.99 -4.18
C SER A 105 -8.87 -3.96 -4.46
N LEU A 106 -9.22 -3.81 -5.73
CA LEU A 106 -10.11 -2.77 -6.22
C LEU A 106 -11.37 -3.40 -6.79
N SER A 107 -12.54 -2.90 -6.41
CA SER A 107 -13.76 -3.30 -7.10
C SER A 107 -13.84 -2.63 -8.48
N ARG A 108 -14.91 -2.94 -9.21
CA ARG A 108 -15.18 -2.39 -10.54
C ARG A 108 -16.44 -1.53 -10.51
N PRO A 109 -16.36 -0.28 -10.04
CA PRO A 109 -17.52 0.61 -10.03
C PRO A 109 -18.21 0.70 -11.39
N THR A 110 -19.54 0.73 -11.39
CA THR A 110 -20.33 0.86 -12.61
C THR A 110 -20.08 2.21 -13.28
N ARG A 111 -19.95 2.22 -14.61
CA ARG A 111 -19.78 3.45 -15.41
C ARG A 111 -21.10 4.10 -15.79
N VAL A 112 -22.17 3.30 -15.80
CA VAL A 112 -23.52 3.67 -16.17
C VAL A 112 -24.46 3.21 -15.06
N ASP A 113 -25.68 3.73 -15.06
CA ASP A 113 -26.75 3.21 -14.21
C ASP A 113 -27.03 1.74 -14.55
N VAL A 114 -27.26 0.94 -13.51
CA VAL A 114 -27.62 -0.48 -13.60
C VAL A 114 -28.76 -0.71 -12.61
N ASP A 115 -29.89 -1.17 -13.11
CA ASP A 115 -31.07 -1.52 -12.32
C ASP A 115 -31.55 -0.38 -11.39
N SER A 116 -31.46 0.88 -11.84
CA SER A 116 -31.81 2.10 -11.08
C SER A 116 -30.95 2.33 -9.83
N ASN A 117 -29.74 1.76 -9.77
CA ASN A 117 -28.78 1.97 -8.67
C ASN A 117 -27.76 3.08 -8.94
N GLY A 118 -27.88 3.78 -10.07
CA GLY A 118 -27.02 4.89 -10.45
C GLY A 118 -25.61 4.47 -10.90
N ALA A 119 -24.92 5.40 -11.56
CA ALA A 119 -23.54 5.21 -12.00
C ALA A 119 -22.56 5.51 -10.86
N GLN A 120 -21.86 4.48 -10.36
CA GLN A 120 -20.97 4.61 -9.22
C GLN A 120 -19.70 5.42 -9.53
N LEU A 121 -19.07 5.19 -10.68
CA LEU A 121 -17.82 5.86 -11.05
C LEU A 121 -17.99 7.38 -11.25
N PRO A 122 -18.99 7.87 -12.00
CA PRO A 122 -19.26 9.30 -12.10
C PRO A 122 -19.57 9.94 -10.75
N PHE A 123 -20.35 9.26 -9.90
CA PHE A 123 -20.69 9.73 -8.55
C PHE A 123 -19.44 10.00 -7.70
N PHE A 124 -18.53 9.02 -7.59
CA PHE A 124 -17.31 9.20 -6.78
C PHE A 124 -16.32 10.18 -7.41
N ASN A 125 -16.27 10.26 -8.74
CA ASN A 125 -15.47 11.27 -9.44
C ASN A 125 -15.94 12.69 -9.14
N ALA A 126 -17.26 12.92 -9.10
CA ALA A 126 -17.83 14.21 -8.74
C ALA A 126 -17.54 14.56 -7.27
N LEU A 127 -17.65 13.58 -6.37
CA LEU A 127 -17.47 13.79 -4.94
C LEU A 127 -15.99 14.00 -4.52
N PHE A 128 -15.07 13.21 -5.09
CA PHE A 128 -13.69 13.13 -4.62
C PHE A 128 -12.65 13.60 -5.64
N GLY A 129 -13.07 13.95 -6.85
CA GLY A 129 -12.20 14.31 -7.96
C GLY A 129 -11.67 13.12 -8.75
N THR A 130 -10.88 13.41 -9.78
CA THR A 130 -10.35 12.44 -10.73
C THR A 130 -8.83 12.61 -10.92
N PRO A 131 -8.11 11.56 -11.36
CA PRO A 131 -8.51 10.15 -11.39
C PRO A 131 -8.54 9.53 -9.97
N SER A 132 -8.96 8.27 -9.85
CA SER A 132 -8.84 7.49 -8.60
C SER A 132 -7.36 7.21 -8.33
N GLN A 133 -6.91 7.48 -7.10
CA GLN A 133 -5.49 7.51 -6.75
C GLN A 133 -5.22 6.90 -5.38
N ALA A 134 -4.13 6.14 -5.24
CA ALA A 134 -3.60 5.76 -3.94
C ALA A 134 -2.08 5.54 -3.95
N GLY A 135 -1.48 5.64 -2.76
CA GLY A 135 -0.11 5.23 -2.46
C GLY A 135 -0.01 4.77 -1.01
N VAL A 136 1.20 4.49 -0.53
CA VAL A 136 1.44 4.07 0.85
C VAL A 136 2.32 5.07 1.59
N SER A 137 2.05 5.24 2.88
CA SER A 137 2.76 6.15 3.78
C SER A 137 3.26 5.40 5.00
N ILE A 138 4.43 5.79 5.49
CA ILE A 138 5.00 5.30 6.74
C ILE A 138 4.76 6.35 7.80
N LEU A 139 4.06 5.93 8.85
CA LEU A 139 3.68 6.75 9.98
C LEU A 139 4.47 6.33 11.22
N ARG A 140 4.95 7.31 11.98
CA ARG A 140 5.55 7.10 13.30
C ARG A 140 4.63 7.68 14.36
N GLN A 141 4.20 6.87 15.31
CA GLN A 141 3.45 7.38 16.45
C GLN A 141 4.36 8.28 17.30
N VAL A 142 3.94 9.51 17.54
CA VAL A 142 4.74 10.50 18.31
C VAL A 142 4.16 10.79 19.68
N GLU A 143 2.87 10.53 19.90
CA GLU A 143 2.22 10.67 21.20
C GLU A 143 1.35 9.44 21.49
N LYS A 144 1.57 8.82 22.65
CA LYS A 144 0.68 7.82 23.24
C LYS A 144 -0.28 8.55 24.18
N ARG A 145 -1.59 8.45 23.90
CA ARG A 145 -2.75 9.15 24.49
C ARG A 145 -2.55 9.81 25.88
N LYS A 146 -3.07 11.06 26.00
CA LYS A 146 -3.69 11.60 27.23
C LYS A 146 -5.13 12.16 27.01
N LYS A 147 -5.50 12.66 25.81
CA LYS A 147 -6.89 13.04 25.43
C LYS A 147 -7.01 13.12 23.89
N GLY A 148 -7.96 12.43 23.27
CA GLY A 148 -8.29 12.58 21.85
C GLY A 148 -7.49 11.75 20.81
N GLY A 149 -7.16 10.49 21.12
CA GLY A 149 -6.55 9.57 20.14
C GLY A 149 -5.05 9.79 19.88
N PRO A 150 -4.39 8.86 19.15
CA PRO A 150 -2.96 8.94 18.87
C PRO A 150 -2.63 9.94 17.76
N LYS A 151 -1.44 10.56 17.86
CA LYS A 151 -0.86 11.38 16.80
C LYS A 151 0.24 10.63 16.07
N PHE A 152 0.25 10.79 14.75
CA PHE A 152 1.19 10.17 13.84
C PHE A 152 1.92 11.23 13.01
N LYS A 153 3.24 11.11 12.99
CA LYS A 153 4.10 11.86 12.08
C LYS A 153 4.29 11.06 10.79
N LEU A 154 4.02 11.65 9.63
CA LEU A 154 4.36 11.04 8.35
C LEU A 154 5.86 11.14 8.14
N VAL A 155 6.55 10.01 8.13
CA VAL A 155 8.01 9.97 8.01
C VAL A 155 8.48 9.65 6.60
N ARG A 156 7.70 8.88 5.83
CA ARG A 156 7.98 8.53 4.42
C ARG A 156 6.69 8.26 3.66
N LYS A 157 6.75 8.32 2.33
CA LYS A 157 5.64 7.94 1.44
C LYS A 157 6.17 7.41 0.11
N SER A 158 5.38 6.58 -0.56
CA SER A 158 5.61 6.17 -1.95
C SER A 158 5.11 7.25 -2.92
N GLU A 159 5.39 7.03 -4.20
CA GLU A 159 4.62 7.65 -5.28
C GLU A 159 3.13 7.27 -5.18
N VAL A 160 2.27 8.16 -5.63
CA VAL A 160 0.84 7.93 -5.81
C VAL A 160 0.60 7.29 -7.17
N LYS A 161 -0.14 6.19 -7.21
CA LYS A 161 -0.49 5.47 -8.44
C LYS A 161 -1.94 5.75 -8.83
N ILE A 162 -2.17 5.83 -10.14
CA ILE A 162 -3.51 5.92 -10.73
C ILE A 162 -4.14 4.53 -10.73
N LEU A 163 -5.37 4.42 -10.21
CA LEU A 163 -6.02 3.13 -9.95
C LEU A 163 -7.00 2.70 -11.03
N ASN A 164 -7.53 3.64 -11.83
CA ASN A 164 -8.58 3.36 -12.83
C ASN A 164 -8.28 2.16 -13.75
N PRO A 165 -7.05 1.94 -14.27
CA PRO A 165 -6.73 0.79 -15.12
C PRO A 165 -6.85 -0.57 -14.42
N TYR A 166 -6.85 -0.59 -13.08
CA TYR A 166 -6.82 -1.80 -12.25
C TYR A 166 -8.18 -2.09 -11.59
N PHE A 167 -9.25 -1.39 -11.97
CA PHE A 167 -10.58 -1.62 -11.39
C PHE A 167 -11.10 -3.03 -11.67
N GLY A 168 -11.48 -3.72 -10.59
CA GLY A 168 -11.94 -5.11 -10.58
C GLY A 168 -10.81 -6.14 -10.48
N SER A 169 -9.60 -5.73 -10.12
CA SER A 169 -8.47 -6.65 -9.90
C SER A 169 -7.74 -6.36 -8.60
N LYS A 170 -6.86 -7.29 -8.23
CA LYS A 170 -5.83 -7.08 -7.21
C LYS A 170 -4.53 -6.76 -7.94
N VAL A 171 -3.95 -5.61 -7.65
CA VAL A 171 -2.69 -5.15 -8.27
C VAL A 171 -1.62 -4.97 -7.20
N THR A 172 -0.37 -5.27 -7.55
CA THR A 172 0.81 -5.03 -6.71
C THR A 172 1.69 -3.98 -7.38
N PHE A 173 2.10 -2.98 -6.62
CA PHE A 173 3.01 -1.94 -7.05
C PHE A 173 4.34 -2.10 -6.32
N ALA A 174 5.44 -2.12 -7.09
CA ALA A 174 6.79 -1.99 -6.54
C ALA A 174 6.98 -0.59 -5.97
N VAL A 175 7.76 -0.48 -4.89
CA VAL A 175 8.11 0.78 -4.25
C VAL A 175 9.55 1.11 -4.59
N GLU A 176 9.74 2.10 -5.45
CA GLU A 176 11.04 2.49 -5.97
C GLU A 176 11.31 3.98 -5.67
N PRO A 177 12.36 4.31 -4.90
CA PRO A 177 13.20 3.39 -4.13
C PRO A 177 12.45 2.79 -2.91
N PRO A 178 12.84 1.60 -2.42
CA PRO A 178 12.23 1.00 -1.24
C PRO A 178 12.31 1.90 0.01
N LEU A 179 11.19 2.01 0.74
CA LEU A 179 11.12 2.90 1.90
C LEU A 179 11.70 2.22 3.14
N ASN A 180 12.61 2.90 3.85
CA ASN A 180 13.06 2.44 5.16
C ASN A 180 11.90 2.42 6.15
N VAL A 181 11.68 1.27 6.78
CA VAL A 181 10.71 1.12 7.88
C VAL A 181 11.45 0.70 9.15
N PHE A 182 10.96 1.19 10.28
CA PHE A 182 11.46 0.81 11.59
C PHE A 182 10.37 0.10 12.38
N GLU A 183 10.75 -0.76 13.32
CA GLU A 183 9.81 -1.40 14.23
C GLU A 183 8.87 -0.37 14.88
N GLY A 184 7.59 -0.72 15.01
CA GLY A 184 6.56 0.16 15.58
C GLY A 184 6.07 1.26 14.64
N ASN A 185 6.65 1.43 13.44
CA ASN A 185 6.07 2.28 12.41
C ASN A 185 4.75 1.64 11.92
N VAL A 186 3.88 2.44 11.33
CA VAL A 186 2.62 1.97 10.75
C VAL A 186 2.62 2.23 9.25
N VAL A 187 2.26 1.22 8.46
CA VAL A 187 2.07 1.36 7.01
C VAL A 187 0.62 1.72 6.72
N ALA A 188 0.38 2.92 6.23
CA ALA A 188 -0.95 3.45 5.94
C ALA A 188 -1.20 3.60 4.43
N LEU A 189 -2.42 3.35 3.99
CA LEU A 189 -2.90 3.66 2.64
C LEU A 189 -3.22 5.15 2.57
N THR A 190 -2.67 5.85 1.58
CA THR A 190 -2.92 7.27 1.30
C THR A 190 -3.71 7.40 0.01
N ILE A 191 -4.89 8.00 0.10
CA ILE A 191 -5.87 8.14 -0.98
C ILE A 191 -6.12 9.64 -1.19
N PRO A 192 -5.46 10.26 -2.19
CA PRO A 192 -5.66 11.67 -2.49
C PRO A 192 -7.07 12.02 -2.96
N THR A 193 -7.63 11.21 -3.86
CA THR A 193 -8.98 11.37 -4.40
C THR A 193 -9.90 10.33 -3.78
N TRP A 194 -10.06 9.17 -4.40
CA TRP A 194 -10.83 8.03 -3.90
C TRP A 194 -10.25 6.70 -4.36
N ALA A 195 -10.56 5.62 -3.64
CA ALA A 195 -10.20 4.26 -4.01
C ALA A 195 -11.34 3.28 -3.64
N PRO A 196 -11.81 2.45 -4.59
CA PRO A 196 -12.83 1.43 -4.33
C PRO A 196 -12.22 0.16 -3.72
N ALA A 197 -11.54 0.31 -2.59
CA ALA A 197 -10.74 -0.71 -1.91
C ALA A 197 -11.25 -1.03 -0.50
N LEU A 198 -12.55 -0.93 -0.27
CA LEU A 198 -13.18 -1.14 1.04
C LEU A 198 -14.10 -2.36 0.99
N TRP A 199 -13.99 -3.21 2.02
CA TRP A 199 -14.99 -4.25 2.29
C TRP A 199 -15.90 -3.81 3.44
N LYS A 200 -17.21 -3.97 3.25
CA LYS A 200 -18.25 -3.83 4.28
C LYS A 200 -19.10 -5.12 4.28
N PRO A 201 -19.41 -5.71 5.45
CA PRO A 201 -20.24 -6.91 5.53
C PRO A 201 -21.70 -6.59 5.18
N LYS A 202 -22.38 -7.54 4.54
CA LYS A 202 -23.81 -7.45 4.20
C LYS A 202 -24.70 -7.18 5.43
N ALA A 203 -24.31 -7.70 6.59
CA ALA A 203 -25.02 -7.46 7.85
C ALA A 203 -25.17 -5.97 8.19
N CYS A 204 -24.21 -5.15 7.76
CA CYS A 204 -24.21 -3.71 7.98
C CYS A 204 -24.86 -2.90 6.84
N ASN A 205 -25.52 -3.55 5.87
CA ASN A 205 -26.23 -2.81 4.82
C ASN A 205 -27.32 -1.93 5.42
N SER A 206 -27.47 -0.73 4.88
CA SER A 206 -28.56 0.16 5.26
C SER A 206 -29.91 -0.44 4.82
N THR A 207 -30.94 -0.31 5.65
CA THR A 207 -32.33 -0.64 5.31
C THR A 207 -33.21 0.60 5.48
N ALA A 208 -34.37 0.60 4.82
CA ALA A 208 -35.33 1.71 4.87
C ALA A 208 -36.19 1.74 6.16
N PHE A 209 -36.03 0.77 7.07
CA PHE A 209 -36.86 0.61 8.27
C PHE A 209 -35.99 0.58 9.53
N GLU A 210 -36.43 1.27 10.58
CA GLU A 210 -35.75 1.36 11.88
C GLU A 210 -35.64 -0.01 12.60
N PRO A 211 -34.48 -0.35 13.21
CA PRO A 211 -33.19 0.33 13.09
C PRO A 211 -32.61 0.02 11.71
N GLY A 212 -32.25 1.06 10.94
CA GLY A 212 -31.91 1.03 9.50
C GLY A 212 -30.71 0.19 9.05
N ILE A 213 -30.48 -1.00 9.62
CA ILE A 213 -29.39 -1.94 9.36
C ILE A 213 -29.94 -3.37 9.20
N LEU A 214 -29.46 -4.11 8.20
CA LEU A 214 -29.98 -5.43 7.84
C LEU A 214 -29.88 -6.49 8.95
N ASN A 215 -28.76 -6.55 9.67
CA ASN A 215 -28.58 -7.45 10.81
C ASN A 215 -27.72 -6.77 11.87
N PRO A 216 -28.34 -6.03 12.81
CA PRO A 216 -27.62 -5.23 13.80
C PRO A 216 -26.64 -6.05 14.63
N VAL A 217 -27.07 -7.19 15.18
CA VAL A 217 -26.21 -8.03 16.04
C VAL A 217 -24.97 -8.55 15.29
N ALA A 218 -25.11 -8.95 14.02
CA ALA A 218 -23.96 -9.35 13.22
C ALA A 218 -23.09 -8.15 12.79
N CYS A 219 -23.69 -6.97 12.63
CA CYS A 219 -22.96 -5.74 12.35
C CYS A 219 -22.13 -5.30 13.56
N ASP A 220 -22.68 -5.31 14.77
CA ASP A 220 -21.99 -4.95 16.01
C ASP A 220 -20.75 -5.83 16.23
N ARG A 221 -20.88 -7.15 16.02
CA ARG A 221 -19.72 -8.08 16.06
C ARG A 221 -18.65 -7.72 15.02
N ALA A 222 -19.06 -7.24 13.85
CA ALA A 222 -18.12 -6.79 12.83
C ALA A 222 -17.45 -5.46 13.24
N GLU A 223 -18.16 -4.56 13.92
CA GLU A 223 -17.59 -3.33 14.47
C GLU A 223 -16.50 -3.57 15.50
N GLU A 224 -16.70 -4.54 16.39
CA GLU A 224 -15.69 -4.96 17.36
C GLU A 224 -14.48 -5.62 16.69
N SER A 225 -14.72 -6.36 15.61
CA SER A 225 -13.70 -7.17 14.93
C SER A 225 -12.86 -6.37 13.92
N PHE A 226 -13.45 -5.38 13.27
CA PHE A 226 -12.85 -4.66 12.15
C PHE A 226 -12.92 -3.17 12.42
N THR A 227 -11.79 -2.60 12.85
CA THR A 227 -11.68 -1.15 12.99
C THR A 227 -10.51 -0.61 12.20
N TRP A 228 -10.72 0.53 11.57
CA TRP A 228 -9.69 1.31 10.93
C TRP A 228 -9.74 2.76 11.38
N ARG A 229 -8.67 3.49 11.12
CA ARG A 229 -8.56 4.91 11.47
C ARG A 229 -7.82 5.65 10.38
N GLY A 230 -8.05 6.95 10.27
CA GLY A 230 -7.34 7.76 9.29
C GLY A 230 -7.30 9.24 9.57
N SER A 231 -6.57 9.95 8.71
CA SER A 231 -6.41 11.39 8.73
C SER A 231 -7.64 12.02 8.08
N ARG A 232 -8.61 12.45 8.88
CA ARG A 232 -9.74 13.25 8.38
C ARG A 232 -9.49 14.72 8.64
N VAL A 233 -9.35 15.11 9.90
CA VAL A 233 -9.24 16.52 10.28
C VAL A 233 -7.79 17.02 10.34
N PRO A 234 -7.50 18.28 9.94
CA PRO A 234 -6.14 18.79 9.81
C PRO A 234 -5.39 19.04 11.13
N GLN A 235 -6.09 19.35 12.23
CA GLN A 235 -5.46 19.80 13.49
C GLN A 235 -6.11 19.25 14.77
N ASP A 236 -7.44 19.18 14.84
CA ASP A 236 -8.19 18.77 16.04
C ASP A 236 -9.07 17.54 15.83
N ASP A 237 -9.61 16.98 16.91
CA ASP A 237 -10.62 15.92 16.81
C ASP A 237 -11.91 16.50 16.22
N PRO A 238 -12.52 15.81 15.26
CA PRO A 238 -13.82 16.24 14.78
C PRO A 238 -14.85 15.95 15.89
N PRO A 239 -15.89 16.78 16.04
CA PRO A 239 -16.92 16.57 17.07
C PRO A 239 -17.63 15.22 16.88
N THR A 240 -17.70 14.72 15.65
CA THR A 240 -18.22 13.41 15.29
C THR A 240 -17.29 12.73 14.29
N CYS A 241 -17.47 11.42 14.07
CA CYS A 241 -16.78 10.70 13.00
C CYS A 241 -17.69 10.42 11.79
N GLY A 242 -18.92 10.95 11.81
CA GLY A 242 -19.92 10.74 10.78
C GLY A 242 -19.56 11.51 9.51
N LEU A 243 -19.55 10.82 8.37
CA LEU A 243 -19.25 11.45 7.08
C LEU A 243 -20.52 11.93 6.36
N THR A 244 -21.67 11.43 6.80
CA THR A 244 -23.01 11.83 6.37
C THR A 244 -23.86 12.20 7.58
N ASP A 245 -24.80 13.13 7.39
CA ASP A 245 -25.80 13.44 8.40
C ASP A 245 -26.94 12.39 8.41
N ALA A 246 -27.93 12.58 9.29
CA ALA A 246 -29.10 11.70 9.39
C ALA A 246 -29.98 11.70 8.13
N SER A 247 -29.85 12.71 7.27
CA SER A 247 -30.56 12.82 5.99
C SER A 247 -29.73 12.27 4.82
N GLY A 248 -28.53 11.73 5.09
CA GLY A 248 -27.64 11.19 4.07
C GLY A 248 -26.84 12.26 3.30
N ASN A 249 -26.91 13.53 3.69
CA ASN A 249 -26.12 14.58 3.07
C ASN A 249 -24.66 14.48 3.53
N ILE A 250 -23.76 14.88 2.66
CA ILE A 250 -22.33 14.96 2.96
C ILE A 250 -22.10 16.03 4.02
N THR A 251 -21.35 15.68 5.06
CA THR A 251 -20.98 16.60 6.13
C THR A 251 -19.76 17.45 5.75
N ASP A 252 -19.66 18.63 6.37
CA ASP A 252 -18.44 19.46 6.43
C ASP A 252 -17.16 18.66 6.72
N GLN A 253 -17.28 17.59 7.52
CA GLN A 253 -16.16 16.74 7.87
C GLN A 253 -15.59 16.02 6.66
N LEU A 254 -16.44 15.50 5.77
CA LEU A 254 -15.99 14.85 4.54
C LEU A 254 -15.41 15.88 3.56
N GLU A 255 -16.00 17.07 3.47
CA GLU A 255 -15.50 18.14 2.61
C GLU A 255 -14.09 18.61 3.00
N LYS A 256 -13.88 18.81 4.31
CA LYS A 256 -12.60 19.25 4.90
C LYS A 256 -11.60 18.10 5.06
N SER A 257 -12.00 16.86 4.76
CA SER A 257 -11.12 15.71 4.84
C SER A 257 -9.98 15.83 3.84
N ALA A 258 -8.77 15.52 4.30
CA ALA A 258 -7.61 15.46 3.42
C ALA A 258 -6.65 14.35 3.83
N PRO A 259 -5.94 13.72 2.87
CA PRO A 259 -4.83 12.84 3.20
C PRO A 259 -3.69 13.57 3.92
N GLN A 260 -2.91 12.85 4.72
CA GLN A 260 -1.64 13.33 5.24
C GLN A 260 -0.57 13.12 4.17
N THR A 261 -0.14 14.17 3.45
CA THR A 261 0.78 14.04 2.30
C THR A 261 2.14 14.70 2.50
N ARG A 262 2.24 15.65 3.45
CA ARG A 262 3.47 16.38 3.74
C ARG A 262 4.37 15.56 4.67
N ILE A 263 5.59 15.26 4.22
CA ILE A 263 6.61 14.61 5.05
C ILE A 263 6.91 15.49 6.27
N ASN A 264 7.10 14.84 7.41
CA ASN A 264 7.26 15.42 8.73
C ASN A 264 6.04 16.14 9.31
N SER A 265 4.90 16.19 8.61
CA SER A 265 3.66 16.64 9.23
C SER A 265 3.22 15.68 10.32
N THR A 266 2.53 16.19 11.35
CA THR A 266 1.89 15.38 12.39
C THR A 266 0.39 15.57 12.27
N ARG A 267 -0.37 14.47 12.31
CA ARG A 267 -1.83 14.50 12.35
C ARG A 267 -2.38 13.56 13.39
N ARG A 268 -3.58 13.87 13.86
CA ARG A 268 -4.34 13.08 14.82
C ARG A 268 -5.19 12.05 14.06
N TYR A 269 -5.23 10.83 14.57
CA TYR A 269 -6.01 9.72 14.02
C TYR A 269 -7.05 9.31 15.07
N GLY A 270 -7.93 10.26 15.41
CA GLY A 270 -8.90 10.17 16.50
C GLY A 270 -10.16 9.39 16.16
N CYS A 271 -10.58 9.40 14.89
CA CYS A 271 -11.75 8.65 14.45
C CYS A 271 -11.45 7.17 14.24
N TYR A 272 -12.32 6.35 14.82
CA TYR A 272 -12.37 4.90 14.64
C TYR A 272 -13.61 4.56 13.85
N TYR A 273 -13.42 3.84 12.76
CA TYR A 273 -14.48 3.39 11.88
C TYR A 273 -14.60 1.88 12.03
N GLY A 274 -15.76 1.42 12.48
CA GLY A 274 -16.07 -0.01 12.66
C GLY A 274 -16.50 -0.69 11.37
N SER A 275 -16.66 -2.01 11.44
CA SER A 275 -17.28 -2.94 10.48
C SER A 275 -16.63 -3.04 9.10
N ASN A 276 -15.64 -2.21 8.79
CA ASN A 276 -15.05 -2.10 7.47
C ASN A 276 -13.58 -2.51 7.46
N VAL A 277 -13.12 -2.96 6.29
CA VAL A 277 -11.73 -3.37 6.07
C VAL A 277 -11.13 -2.66 4.86
N LEU A 278 -10.01 -1.99 5.07
CA LEU A 278 -9.17 -1.44 4.00
C LEU A 278 -8.42 -2.59 3.31
N LEU A 279 -8.69 -2.82 2.02
CA LEU A 279 -8.14 -3.95 1.26
C LEU A 279 -6.84 -3.60 0.55
N TYR A 280 -5.80 -3.38 1.35
CA TYR A 280 -4.43 -3.27 0.87
C TYR A 280 -3.50 -4.20 1.66
N SER A 281 -2.31 -4.44 1.11
CA SER A 281 -1.24 -5.15 1.80
C SER A 281 0.10 -4.46 1.58
N ALA A 282 1.06 -4.74 2.45
CA ALA A 282 2.37 -4.10 2.42
C ALA A 282 3.47 -5.13 2.67
N LEU A 283 4.34 -5.33 1.68
CA LEU A 283 5.43 -6.29 1.72
C LEU A 283 6.71 -5.63 2.26
N ILE A 284 7.14 -6.13 3.41
CA ILE A 284 8.35 -5.69 4.09
C ILE A 284 9.37 -6.83 4.10
N VAL A 285 10.60 -6.48 3.75
CA VAL A 285 11.77 -7.34 3.90
C VAL A 285 12.68 -6.78 4.98
N GLY A 286 13.23 -7.65 5.81
CA GLY A 286 14.22 -7.30 6.82
C GLY A 286 15.51 -6.79 6.18
N ARG A 287 16.30 -6.10 7.01
CA ARG A 287 17.70 -5.84 6.70
C ARG A 287 18.54 -7.05 7.03
#